data_AF-A0A2S2CU12-F1
#
_entry.id   AF-A0A2S2CU12-F1
#
_cell.length_a   1.000
_cell.length_b   1.000
_cell.length_c   1.000
_cell.angle_alpha   90.00
_cell.angle_beta   90.00
_cell.angle_gamma   90.00
#
_symmetry.space_group_name_H-M   'P 1'
#
loop_
_entity.id
_entity.type
_entity.pdbx_description
1 polymer ?
#
loop_
_entity_poly.entity_id
_entity_poly.type
_entity_poly.pdbx_seq_one_letter_code
_entity_poly.pdbx_strand_id
1 'polypeptide(L)'
;MPWHAVGRVAGGFAGAVLSAVVALSGGQALASEGAKAGGNGCPWAQDVTLEVNGKALTITQTVFTAKGVEPTVIDGYQLFPEIDQLKLRIVGPRGREWEAALTRLAGGKRCNAFYVGKAVAVTDTEQDPNMLILNR
;
A
#
# COMPACT_ATOMS: atom_id res chain seq x y z
N MET A 1 7.30 24.98 65.57
CA MET A 1 6.96 26.42 65.60
C MET A 1 6.11 26.72 64.38
N PRO A 2 4.84 27.14 64.53
CA PRO A 2 3.91 27.39 63.43
C PRO A 2 4.00 28.84 62.91
N TRP A 3 3.69 29.00 61.62
CA TRP A 3 3.00 30.10 60.92
C TRP A 3 3.25 31.57 61.30
N HIS A 4 3.58 32.40 60.29
CA HIS A 4 2.89 33.65 59.92
C HIS A 4 3.36 34.11 58.51
N ALA A 5 2.44 34.16 57.54
CA ALA A 5 1.89 35.37 56.89
C ALA A 5 2.83 36.01 55.83
N VAL A 6 2.54 35.82 54.52
CA VAL A 6 1.76 36.72 53.63
C VAL A 6 2.37 38.13 53.51
N GLY A 7 2.99 38.41 52.36
CA GLY A 7 3.47 39.73 51.93
C GLY A 7 3.07 40.02 50.48
N ARG A 8 2.42 41.17 50.29
CA ARG A 8 1.60 41.63 49.14
C ARG A 8 2.29 41.78 47.78
N VAL A 9 1.43 41.71 46.77
CA VAL A 9 1.55 42.20 45.38
C VAL A 9 1.63 43.74 45.33
N ALA A 10 2.56 44.26 44.53
CA ALA A 10 2.49 45.56 43.82
C ALA A 10 3.49 45.44 42.66
N GLY A 11 3.08 45.43 41.39
CA GLY A 11 2.45 46.54 40.69
C GLY A 11 3.53 47.24 39.85
N GLY A 12 3.53 47.06 38.53
CA GLY A 12 4.49 47.74 37.65
C GLY A 12 4.51 47.18 36.24
N PHE A 13 3.81 47.86 35.33
CA PHE A 13 3.72 47.57 33.91
C PHE A 13 5.05 47.83 33.15
N ALA A 14 5.13 47.14 32.02
CA ALA A 14 5.81 47.52 30.77
C ALA A 14 7.28 47.13 30.58
N GLY A 15 7.52 46.36 29.52
CA GLY A 15 8.84 46.20 28.90
C GLY A 15 9.10 44.79 28.38
N ALA A 16 8.51 44.43 27.25
CA ALA A 16 8.68 43.17 26.54
C ALA A 16 10.13 42.85 26.19
N VAL A 17 10.58 41.59 26.33
CA VAL A 17 11.49 40.89 25.40
C VAL A 17 11.33 39.35 25.53
N LEU A 18 10.86 38.73 24.44
CA LEU A 18 11.09 37.37 23.92
C LEU A 18 11.55 36.23 24.85
N SER A 19 10.76 35.14 24.91
CA SER A 19 11.19 33.80 24.50
C SER A 19 10.01 32.82 24.47
N ALA A 20 9.63 32.40 23.26
CA ALA A 20 8.79 31.23 23.05
C ALA A 20 9.68 29.98 23.05
N VAL A 21 9.41 29.01 23.94
CA VAL A 21 9.80 27.61 23.74
C VAL A 21 8.54 26.78 23.93
N VAL A 22 7.85 26.53 22.82
CA VAL A 22 6.82 25.49 22.75
C VAL A 22 7.56 24.16 22.82
N ALA A 23 7.53 23.52 23.99
CA ALA A 23 7.91 22.13 24.14
C ALA A 23 6.84 21.25 23.48
N LEU A 24 6.94 21.10 22.16
CA LEU A 24 6.32 20.00 21.44
C LEU A 24 7.01 18.71 21.92
N SER A 25 6.41 18.04 22.89
CA SER A 25 6.65 16.63 23.17
C SER A 25 6.16 15.81 21.96
N GLY A 26 6.94 15.84 20.89
CA GLY A 26 6.79 14.96 19.75
C GLY A 26 7.18 13.56 20.19
N GLY A 27 6.19 12.75 20.54
CA GLY A 27 6.34 11.30 20.48
C GLY A 27 6.78 10.96 19.07
N GLN A 28 8.03 10.52 18.92
CA GLN A 28 8.50 9.93 17.68
C GLN A 28 7.68 8.66 17.48
N ALA A 29 6.64 8.76 16.64
CA ALA A 29 6.02 7.59 16.05
C ALA A 29 7.12 6.91 15.23
N LEU A 30 7.70 5.85 15.79
CA LEU A 30 8.54 4.93 15.06
C LEU A 30 7.64 4.26 14.02
N ALA A 31 7.60 4.81 12.81
CA ALA A 31 7.26 4.01 11.65
C ALA A 31 8.29 2.89 11.60
N SER A 32 7.85 1.64 11.75
CA SER A 32 8.68 0.48 11.41
C SER A 32 8.98 0.55 9.92
N GLU A 33 10.03 1.26 9.56
CA GLU A 33 10.68 1.15 8.26
C GLU A 33 11.14 -0.30 8.14
N GLY A 34 10.33 -1.11 7.45
CA GLY A 34 10.76 -2.40 6.97
C GLY A 34 12.06 -2.22 6.20
N ALA A 35 13.13 -2.81 6.74
CA ALA A 35 14.45 -2.99 6.14
C ALA A 35 15.16 -1.71 5.64
N LYS A 36 16.22 -1.33 6.38
CA LYS A 36 17.37 -0.56 5.90
C LYS A 36 17.72 -0.91 4.44
N ALA A 37 17.39 -0.05 3.49
CA ALA A 37 17.96 -0.07 2.14
C ALA A 37 19.35 0.59 2.16
N GLY A 38 20.32 -0.10 2.75
CA GLY A 38 21.73 0.17 2.51
C GLY A 38 22.15 -0.46 1.19
N GLY A 39 22.07 0.30 0.09
CA GLY A 39 22.73 -0.02 -1.18
C GLY A 39 21.78 -0.28 -2.36
N ASN A 40 21.77 0.63 -3.34
CA ASN A 40 21.33 0.51 -4.75
C ASN A 40 20.02 -0.23 -5.13
N GLY A 41 19.25 -0.76 -4.19
CA GLY A 41 18.00 -1.47 -4.41
C GLY A 41 16.80 -0.53 -4.44
N CYS A 42 15.76 -0.94 -5.18
CA CYS A 42 14.48 -0.25 -5.19
C CYS A 42 13.74 -0.57 -3.88
N PRO A 43 13.56 0.39 -2.94
CA PRO A 43 13.01 0.10 -1.61
C PRO A 43 11.55 -0.40 -1.66
N TRP A 44 10.84 -0.13 -2.76
CA TRP A 44 9.46 -0.59 -2.96
C TRP A 44 9.36 -1.91 -3.72
N ALA A 45 10.47 -2.50 -4.18
CA ALA A 45 10.48 -3.76 -4.90
C ALA A 45 10.40 -4.95 -3.93
N GLN A 46 9.26 -5.06 -3.25
CA GLN A 46 8.95 -6.13 -2.31
C GLN A 46 7.79 -6.99 -2.83
N ASP A 47 7.72 -8.23 -2.36
CA ASP A 47 6.61 -9.12 -2.69
C ASP A 47 5.30 -8.56 -2.11
N VAL A 48 4.21 -8.75 -2.84
CA VAL A 48 2.89 -8.22 -2.48
C VAL A 48 1.96 -9.36 -2.12
N THR A 49 1.37 -9.30 -0.93
CA THR A 49 0.32 -10.23 -0.53
C THR A 49 -1.04 -9.70 -0.98
N LEU A 50 -1.71 -10.42 -1.87
CA LEU A 50 -3.02 -10.10 -2.39
C LEU A 50 -4.06 -11.10 -1.88
N GLU A 51 -5.14 -10.61 -1.28
CA GLU A 51 -6.25 -11.46 -0.88
C GLU A 51 -7.28 -11.60 -2.00
N VAL A 52 -7.51 -12.83 -2.47
CA VAL A 52 -8.49 -13.17 -3.51
C VAL A 52 -9.37 -14.30 -3.00
N ASN A 53 -10.69 -14.06 -2.90
CA ASN A 53 -11.66 -15.07 -2.42
C ASN A 53 -11.28 -15.67 -1.04
N GLY A 54 -10.79 -14.84 -0.12
CA GLY A 54 -10.36 -15.28 1.23
C GLY A 54 -9.04 -16.05 1.28
N LYS A 55 -8.32 -16.14 0.14
CA LYS A 55 -6.98 -16.74 0.08
C LYS A 55 -5.93 -15.65 -0.17
N ALA A 56 -4.85 -15.66 0.60
CA ALA A 56 -3.69 -14.81 0.38
C ALA A 56 -2.77 -15.41 -0.70
N LEU A 57 -2.47 -14.64 -1.74
CA LEU A 57 -1.54 -14.95 -2.82
C LEU A 57 -0.31 -14.05 -2.67
N THR A 58 0.89 -14.62 -2.67
CA THR A 58 2.14 -13.84 -2.66
C THR A 58 2.61 -13.64 -4.09
N ILE A 59 2.61 -12.38 -4.54
CA ILE A 59 2.95 -11.98 -5.90
C ILE A 59 4.31 -11.30 -5.88
N THR A 60 5.28 -11.88 -6.59
CA THR A 60 6.61 -11.31 -6.71
C THR A 60 6.64 -10.16 -7.73
N GLN A 61 7.55 -9.20 -7.55
CA GLN A 61 7.67 -8.06 -8.48
C GLN A 61 8.02 -8.48 -9.92
N THR A 62 8.60 -9.67 -10.10
CA THR A 62 8.94 -10.22 -11.41
C THR A 62 7.71 -10.41 -12.31
N VAL A 63 6.54 -10.65 -11.71
CA VAL A 63 5.26 -10.79 -12.45
C VAL A 63 4.95 -9.55 -13.27
N PHE A 64 5.27 -8.36 -12.75
CA PHE A 64 4.98 -7.09 -13.42
C PHE A 64 6.06 -6.64 -14.40
N THR A 65 7.20 -7.35 -14.42
CA THR A 65 8.32 -7.07 -15.33
C THR A 65 8.31 -7.97 -16.57
N ALA A 66 7.52 -9.06 -16.53
CA ALA A 66 7.35 -9.97 -17.65
C ALA A 66 6.68 -9.22 -18.80
N LYS A 67 7.47 -8.89 -19.83
CA LYS A 67 6.95 -8.36 -21.09
C LYS A 67 6.36 -9.54 -21.88
N GLY A 68 5.13 -9.90 -21.59
CA GLY A 68 4.49 -11.03 -22.24
C GLY A 68 3.00 -11.08 -21.99
N VAL A 69 2.28 -11.70 -22.92
CA VAL A 69 0.85 -12.01 -22.81
C VAL A 69 0.61 -13.25 -21.95
N GLU A 70 1.67 -13.99 -21.62
CA GLU A 70 1.57 -15.23 -20.86
C GLU A 70 1.21 -14.97 -19.39
N PRO A 71 0.14 -15.61 -18.88
CA PRO A 71 -0.22 -15.47 -17.49
C PRO A 71 0.80 -16.14 -16.58
N THR A 72 1.11 -15.49 -15.46
CA THR A 72 1.84 -16.17 -14.38
C THR A 72 0.85 -17.00 -13.56
N VAL A 73 1.16 -18.28 -13.36
CA VAL A 73 0.30 -19.17 -12.55
C VAL A 73 0.85 -19.27 -11.14
N ILE A 74 0.03 -18.90 -10.15
CA ILE A 74 0.35 -19.03 -8.73
C ILE A 74 -0.85 -19.74 -8.08
N ASP A 75 -0.62 -20.88 -7.43
CA ASP A 75 -1.65 -21.55 -6.65
C ASP A 75 -2.95 -21.89 -7.42
N GLY A 76 -2.83 -22.13 -8.74
CA GLY A 76 -3.97 -22.38 -9.62
C GLY A 76 -4.74 -21.13 -10.07
N TYR A 77 -4.27 -19.94 -9.69
CA TYR A 77 -4.73 -18.65 -10.21
C TYR A 77 -3.82 -18.20 -11.34
N GLN A 78 -4.42 -17.76 -12.44
CA GLN A 78 -3.71 -17.16 -13.57
C GLN A 78 -3.73 -15.64 -13.41
N LEU A 79 -2.54 -15.03 -13.38
CA LEU A 79 -2.32 -13.60 -13.22
C LEU A 79 -1.95 -12.97 -14.55
N PHE A 80 -2.75 -11.99 -14.98
CA PHE A 80 -2.57 -11.23 -16.21
C PHE A 80 -2.27 -9.78 -15.84
N PRO A 81 -0.99 -9.39 -15.73
CA PRO A 81 -0.59 -8.02 -15.45
C PRO A 81 -0.76 -7.15 -16.70
N GLU A 82 -1.78 -6.31 -16.72
CA GLU A 82 -2.05 -5.33 -17.77
C GLU A 82 -1.37 -4.00 -17.40
N ILE A 83 -0.04 -3.95 -17.57
CA ILE A 83 0.80 -2.84 -17.10
C ILE A 83 0.40 -1.49 -17.71
N ASP A 84 0.04 -1.45 -18.99
CA ASP A 84 -0.37 -0.21 -19.67
C ASP A 84 -1.70 0.34 -19.16
N GLN A 85 -2.57 -0.54 -18.65
CA GLN A 85 -3.84 -0.17 -18.02
C GLN A 85 -3.74 -0.06 -16.51
N LEU A 86 -2.55 -0.29 -15.93
CA LEU A 86 -2.32 -0.32 -14.48
C LEU A 86 -3.33 -1.21 -13.76
N LYS A 87 -3.48 -2.43 -14.25
CA LYS A 87 -4.49 -3.38 -13.81
C LYS A 87 -3.91 -4.79 -13.73
N LEU A 88 -4.38 -5.57 -12.76
CA LEU A 88 -4.09 -6.99 -12.65
C LEU A 88 -5.38 -7.77 -12.76
N ARG A 89 -5.55 -8.51 -13.85
CA ARG A 89 -6.67 -9.44 -14.01
C ARG A 89 -6.26 -10.82 -13.50
N ILE A 90 -7.15 -11.45 -12.74
CA ILE A 90 -6.89 -12.66 -11.98
C ILE A 90 -7.99 -13.65 -12.33
N VAL A 91 -7.61 -14.79 -12.90
CA VAL A 91 -8.56 -15.86 -13.25
C VAL A 91 -8.31 -17.04 -12.31
N GLY A 92 -9.32 -17.39 -11.51
CA GLY A 92 -9.24 -18.52 -10.60
C GLY A 92 -9.50 -19.87 -11.28
N PRO A 93 -9.31 -20.97 -10.54
CA PRO A 93 -9.43 -22.34 -11.07
C PRO A 93 -10.85 -22.72 -11.54
N ARG A 94 -11.87 -21.96 -11.12
CA ARG A 94 -13.27 -22.16 -11.54
C ARG A 94 -13.74 -21.14 -12.59
N GLY A 95 -12.80 -20.45 -13.26
CA GLY A 95 -13.13 -19.42 -14.25
C GLY A 95 -13.68 -18.11 -13.68
N ARG A 96 -13.74 -17.97 -12.34
CA ARG A 96 -14.11 -16.70 -11.69
C ARG A 96 -13.01 -15.67 -11.92
N GLU A 97 -13.41 -14.44 -12.24
CA GLU A 97 -12.49 -13.35 -12.54
C GLU A 97 -12.50 -12.28 -11.45
N TRP A 98 -11.32 -11.84 -11.06
CA TRP A 98 -11.09 -10.68 -10.21
C TRP A 98 -10.16 -9.69 -10.89
N GLU A 99 -10.26 -8.45 -10.46
CA GLU A 99 -9.42 -7.36 -10.92
C GLU A 99 -8.90 -6.58 -9.71
N ALA A 100 -7.62 -6.25 -9.76
CA ALA A 100 -6.98 -5.37 -8.79
C ALA A 100 -6.31 -4.20 -9.53
N ALA A 101 -6.44 -2.99 -8.98
CA ALA A 101 -5.72 -1.83 -9.49
C ALA A 101 -4.22 -1.97 -9.20
N LEU A 102 -3.38 -1.60 -10.15
CA LEU A 102 -1.94 -1.47 -9.97
C LEU A 102 -1.57 -0.01 -9.78
N THR A 103 -0.63 0.24 -8.87
CA THR A 103 0.00 1.56 -8.72
C THR A 103 1.48 1.42 -8.99
N ARG A 104 1.96 2.14 -9.98
CA ARG A 104 3.38 2.18 -10.30
C ARG A 104 4.11 3.09 -9.31
N LEU A 105 5.06 2.53 -8.59
CA LEU A 105 5.95 3.23 -7.66
C LEU A 105 7.31 3.43 -8.33
N ALA A 106 7.64 4.69 -8.65
CA ALA A 106 8.88 5.04 -9.34
C ALA A 106 9.75 5.96 -8.48
N GLY A 107 11.07 5.74 -8.53
CA GLY A 107 12.05 6.50 -7.75
C GLY A 107 13.36 6.62 -8.50
N GLY A 108 13.70 7.86 -8.85
CA GLY A 108 14.87 8.12 -9.68
C GLY A 108 14.83 7.33 -11.00
N LYS A 109 16.01 7.08 -11.58
CA LYS A 109 16.12 6.49 -12.93
C LYS A 109 16.01 4.98 -12.98
N ARG A 110 16.16 4.27 -11.84
CA ARG A 110 16.37 2.80 -11.83
C ARG A 110 15.40 2.03 -10.94
N CYS A 111 14.57 2.69 -10.14
CA CYS A 111 13.62 2.02 -9.27
C CYS A 111 12.21 2.17 -9.83
N ASN A 112 11.63 1.04 -10.22
CA ASN A 112 10.26 0.90 -10.66
C ASN A 112 9.70 -0.38 -10.03
N ALA A 113 8.60 -0.26 -9.30
CA ALA A 113 7.89 -1.37 -8.66
C ALA A 113 6.38 -1.16 -8.81
N PHE A 114 5.60 -2.20 -8.55
CA PHE A 114 4.15 -2.12 -8.58
C PHE A 114 3.57 -2.52 -7.23
N TYR A 115 2.70 -1.65 -6.72
CA TYR A 115 1.79 -1.97 -5.64
C TYR A 115 0.49 -2.51 -6.23
N VAL A 116 -0.08 -3.53 -5.58
CA VAL A 116 -1.35 -4.15 -5.98
C VAL A 116 -2.40 -3.76 -4.97
N GLY A 117 -3.48 -3.14 -5.45
CA GLY A 117 -4.64 -2.80 -4.63
C GLY A 117 -5.49 -4.03 -4.31
N LYS A 118 -6.64 -3.79 -3.67
CA LYS A 118 -7.60 -4.84 -3.35
C LYS A 118 -8.16 -5.49 -4.63
N ALA A 119 -8.25 -6.82 -4.64
CA ALA A 119 -8.95 -7.54 -5.69
C ALA A 119 -10.48 -7.42 -5.51
N VAL A 120 -11.17 -7.15 -6.62
CA VAL A 120 -12.62 -7.01 -6.72
C VAL A 120 -13.12 -8.00 -7.77
N ALA A 121 -14.22 -8.71 -7.50
CA ALA A 121 -14.79 -9.63 -8.48
C ALA A 121 -15.36 -8.83 -9.66
N VAL A 122 -15.02 -9.23 -10.89
CA VAL A 122 -15.48 -8.56 -12.12
C VAL A 122 -16.75 -9.20 -12.67
N THR A 123 -16.89 -10.52 -12.48
CA THR A 123 -18.07 -11.28 -12.89
C THR A 123 -18.69 -11.96 -11.68
N ASP A 124 -19.95 -11.61 -11.39
CA ASP A 124 -20.81 -12.40 -10.47
C ASP A 124 -21.43 -13.60 -11.21
N THR A 125 -21.38 -13.59 -12.54
CA THR A 125 -21.87 -14.68 -13.38
C THR A 125 -20.75 -15.68 -13.64
N GLU A 126 -20.82 -16.82 -12.95
CA GLU A 126 -20.24 -18.08 -13.40
C GLU A 126 -20.51 -18.20 -14.91
N GLN A 127 -19.44 -18.22 -15.71
CA GLN A 127 -19.56 -18.25 -17.17
C GLN A 127 -20.14 -19.60 -17.57
N ASP A 128 -21.46 -19.67 -17.66
CA ASP A 128 -22.21 -20.88 -17.95
C ASP A 128 -21.79 -21.37 -19.36
N PRO A 129 -21.17 -22.56 -19.47
CA PRO A 129 -20.75 -23.10 -20.76
C PRO A 129 -21.92 -23.31 -21.74
N ASN A 130 -23.19 -23.24 -21.30
CA ASN A 130 -24.35 -23.30 -22.18
C ASN A 130 -24.72 -21.99 -22.89
N MET A 131 -24.13 -20.85 -22.52
CA MET A 131 -24.39 -19.57 -23.22
C MET A 131 -23.78 -19.53 -24.64
N LEU A 132 -22.89 -20.46 -24.99
CA LEU A 132 -22.27 -20.56 -26.32
C LEU A 132 -23.13 -21.27 -27.38
N ILE A 133 -24.30 -21.82 -27.03
CA ILE A 133 -25.10 -22.66 -27.96
C ILE A 133 -26.21 -21.87 -28.69
N LEU A 134 -26.49 -20.61 -28.32
CA LEU A 134 -27.70 -19.91 -28.79
C LEU A 134 -27.53 -18.96 -29.99
N ASN A 135 -26.36 -18.87 -30.60
CA ASN A 135 -26.17 -18.11 -31.86
C ASN A 135 -25.87 -19.04 -33.04
N ARG A 136 -26.81 -19.95 -33.36
CA ARG A 136 -26.83 -20.67 -34.63
C ARG A 136 -27.84 -20.06 -35.59
#